data_AF-A0A1R1PY24-F1
#
_entry.id   AF-A0A1R1PY24-F1
#
_cell.length_a   1.000
_cell.length_b   1.000
_cell.length_c   1.000
_cell.angle_alpha   90.00
_cell.angle_beta   90.00
_cell.angle_gamma   90.00
#
_symmetry.space_group_name_H-M   'P 1'
#
loop_
_entity.id
_entity.type
_entity.pdbx_description
1 polymer ?
#
loop_
_entity_poly.entity_id
_entity_poly.type
_entity_poly.pdbx_seq_one_letter_code
_entity_poly.pdbx_strand_id
1 'polypeptide(L)'
;MEIPHRKIGKWIVAASGSNSERAYLEKIHKKSQRIGVETELININSLRNNKAKGVGEGLLGGCLKADSILNSPTTGILDSHRYMEALKYDFEERNGGLYSPNTKVVDIERMPGGMGKGGGSGYRALVKTNDQENPYLEIETGTVINSAGLWADTVHNLCLERLGLYKSSNVIKYRFAKGKYYLYQPSHSSQKYDKKNSYKSKILAINKLIYPVPDENLSGLGVHLTLDLGNQIKFGPDVEYVESNTDYSVKQGQDIDQVVCQIQKYLPGVNKEDLVIGYSGIR
;
A
#
# COMPACT_ATOMS: atom_id res chain seq x y z
N MET A 1 18.39 -4.91 -15.63
CA MET A 1 18.22 -3.70 -14.81
C MET A 1 18.10 -4.15 -13.37
N GLU A 2 18.89 -3.58 -12.45
CA GLU A 2 18.78 -3.88 -11.03
C GLU A 2 17.56 -3.15 -10.45
N ILE A 3 16.75 -3.85 -9.64
CA ILE A 3 15.58 -3.27 -8.98
C ILE A 3 15.92 -3.11 -7.49
N PRO A 4 16.09 -1.88 -6.99
CA PRO A 4 16.39 -1.64 -5.58
C PRO A 4 15.32 -2.23 -4.67
N HIS A 5 15.72 -3.10 -3.73
CA HIS A 5 14.82 -3.74 -2.78
C HIS A 5 15.56 -4.13 -1.49
N ARG A 6 14.84 -4.23 -0.38
CA ARG A 6 15.39 -4.61 0.93
C ARG A 6 14.42 -5.49 1.71
N LYS A 7 14.90 -6.65 2.15
CA LYS A 7 14.19 -7.59 3.03
C LYS A 7 14.37 -7.16 4.50
N ILE A 8 13.62 -6.14 4.91
CA ILE A 8 13.76 -5.49 6.23
C ILE A 8 12.94 -6.16 7.35
N GLY A 9 12.02 -7.05 6.99
CA GLY A 9 11.11 -7.71 7.91
C GLY A 9 9.98 -6.80 8.41
N LYS A 10 9.01 -7.42 9.07
CA LYS A 10 7.84 -6.76 9.64
C LYS A 10 7.52 -7.33 11.01
N TRP A 11 7.16 -6.46 11.93
CA TRP A 11 6.59 -6.82 13.22
C TRP A 11 5.11 -6.47 13.26
N ILE A 12 4.29 -7.48 13.54
CA ILE A 12 2.88 -7.27 13.86
C ILE A 12 2.75 -7.22 15.38
N VAL A 13 2.26 -6.12 15.94
CA VAL A 13 2.41 -5.80 17.36
C VAL A 13 1.07 -5.76 18.09
N ALA A 14 0.97 -6.48 19.20
CA ALA A 14 -0.14 -6.38 20.15
C ALA A 14 0.12 -5.19 21.07
N ALA A 15 -0.45 -4.03 20.74
CA ALA A 15 -0.18 -2.73 21.37
C ALA A 15 -0.96 -2.51 22.67
N SER A 16 -2.19 -3.01 22.78
CA SER A 16 -3.01 -2.91 24.00
C SER A 16 -2.67 -4.02 25.00
N GLY A 17 -2.10 -5.14 24.53
CA GLY A 17 -1.81 -6.31 25.36
C GLY A 17 -3.09 -7.05 25.79
N SER A 18 -4.19 -6.85 25.07
CA SER A 18 -5.42 -7.60 25.27
C SER A 18 -5.22 -9.08 24.86
N ASN A 19 -6.04 -9.97 25.44
CA ASN A 19 -6.05 -11.37 25.04
C ASN A 19 -6.50 -11.56 23.58
N SER A 20 -7.35 -10.66 23.06
CA SER A 20 -7.80 -10.70 21.67
C SER A 20 -6.68 -10.39 20.68
N GLU A 21 -5.82 -9.41 20.97
CA GLU A 21 -4.66 -9.12 20.11
C GLU A 21 -3.67 -10.30 20.09
N ARG A 22 -3.40 -10.93 21.24
CA ARG A 22 -2.54 -12.13 21.30
C ARG A 22 -3.15 -13.29 20.49
N ALA A 23 -4.44 -13.55 20.66
CA ALA A 23 -5.15 -14.57 19.90
C ALA A 23 -5.13 -14.29 18.39
N TYR A 24 -5.19 -13.01 17.99
CA TYR A 24 -5.03 -12.62 16.59
C TYR A 24 -3.64 -12.98 16.06
N LEU A 25 -2.57 -12.64 16.79
CA LEU A 25 -1.19 -12.98 16.40
C LEU A 25 -1.01 -14.50 16.25
N GLU A 26 -1.53 -15.30 17.18
CA GLU A 26 -1.49 -16.77 17.08
C GLU A 26 -2.25 -17.30 15.86
N LYS A 27 -3.43 -16.74 15.58
CA LYS A 27 -4.24 -17.10 14.41
C LYS A 27 -3.48 -16.81 13.11
N ILE A 28 -2.83 -15.65 13.01
CA ILE A 28 -2.02 -15.29 11.85
C ILE A 28 -0.80 -16.20 11.76
N HIS A 29 -0.09 -16.49 12.86
CA HIS A 29 1.04 -17.40 12.88
C HIS A 29 0.67 -18.81 12.36
N LYS A 30 -0.41 -19.40 12.88
CA LYS A 30 -0.93 -20.70 12.41
C LYS A 30 -1.36 -20.67 10.94
N LYS A 31 -1.91 -19.55 10.47
CA LYS A 31 -2.23 -19.38 9.04
C LYS A 31 -0.95 -19.34 8.20
N SER A 32 0.04 -18.54 8.61
CA SER A 32 1.33 -18.39 7.92
C SER A 32 2.05 -19.73 7.78
N GLN A 33 2.12 -20.54 8.84
CA GLN A 33 2.70 -21.88 8.81
C GLN A 33 2.02 -22.80 7.78
N ARG A 34 0.69 -22.79 7.71
CA ARG A 34 -0.07 -23.60 6.75
C ARG A 34 0.17 -23.22 5.29
N ILE A 35 0.48 -21.95 5.02
CA ILE A 35 0.75 -21.46 3.66
C ILE A 35 2.25 -21.31 3.36
N GLY A 36 3.12 -21.87 4.22
CA GLY A 36 4.58 -21.85 4.00
C GLY A 36 5.25 -20.48 4.20
N VAL A 37 4.62 -19.56 4.94
CA VAL A 37 5.19 -18.24 5.26
C VAL A 37 5.87 -18.29 6.63
N GLU A 38 7.18 -18.03 6.63
CA GLU A 38 8.00 -17.95 7.84
C GLU A 38 7.52 -16.82 8.76
N THR A 39 7.22 -17.15 10.01
CA THR A 39 6.90 -16.20 11.08
C THR A 39 7.33 -16.76 12.43
N GLU A 40 7.58 -15.87 13.40
CA GLU A 40 8.02 -16.22 14.75
C GLU A 40 7.30 -15.34 15.78
N LEU A 41 6.74 -15.95 16.84
CA LEU A 41 6.20 -15.22 17.97
C LEU A 41 7.33 -14.80 18.91
N ILE A 42 7.49 -13.49 19.11
CA ILE A 42 8.52 -12.90 19.97
C ILE A 42 7.86 -12.27 21.19
N ASN A 43 8.38 -12.59 22.37
CA ASN A 43 8.04 -11.91 23.61
C ASN A 43 8.87 -10.63 23.74
N ILE A 44 8.24 -9.47 23.89
CA ILE A 44 8.97 -8.19 23.94
C ILE A 44 9.85 -8.04 25.20
N ASN A 45 9.53 -8.74 26.29
CA ASN A 45 10.32 -8.68 27.51
C ASN A 45 11.69 -9.32 27.32
N SER A 46 11.79 -10.37 26.48
CA SER A 46 13.10 -10.93 26.12
C SER A 46 13.94 -9.93 25.32
N LEU A 47 13.32 -9.10 24.48
CA LEU A 47 14.01 -8.04 23.74
C LEU A 47 14.46 -6.89 24.64
N ARG A 48 13.58 -6.43 25.55
CA ARG A 48 13.88 -5.32 26.49
C ARG A 48 14.98 -5.67 27.50
N ASN A 49 15.00 -6.92 27.97
CA ASN A 49 16.00 -7.39 28.92
C ASN A 49 17.36 -7.65 28.26
N ASN A 50 17.40 -7.81 26.94
CA ASN A 50 18.63 -7.99 26.17
C ASN A 50 19.27 -6.63 25.85
N LYS A 51 19.62 -5.87 26.90
CA LYS A 51 20.28 -4.55 26.86
C LYS A 51 21.63 -4.53 26.11
N ALA A 52 22.14 -5.69 25.68
CA ALA A 52 23.47 -5.86 25.10
C ALA A 52 23.63 -5.37 23.65
N LYS A 53 22.56 -5.03 22.93
CA LYS A 53 22.65 -4.54 21.54
C LYS A 53 22.13 -3.11 21.46
N GLY A 54 23.00 -2.14 21.71
CA GLY A 54 22.75 -0.70 21.52
C GLY A 54 22.51 -0.26 20.06
N VAL A 55 22.07 -1.18 19.19
CA VAL A 55 21.78 -1.00 17.77
C VAL A 55 20.67 -1.99 17.37
N GLY A 56 19.69 -1.56 16.57
CA GLY A 56 18.66 -2.44 16.00
C GLY A 56 17.49 -2.79 16.92
N GLU A 57 17.14 -4.08 16.99
CA GLU A 57 15.91 -4.60 17.63
C GLU A 57 15.79 -4.31 19.14
N GLY A 58 16.92 -4.13 19.84
CA GLY A 58 16.94 -3.73 21.25
C GLY A 58 16.51 -2.28 21.50
N LEU A 59 16.82 -1.36 20.57
CA LEU A 59 16.37 0.05 20.64
C LEU A 59 14.86 0.16 20.38
N LEU A 60 14.38 -0.64 19.43
CA LEU A 60 12.97 -0.83 19.12
C LEU A 60 12.14 -1.26 20.35
N GLY A 61 12.63 -2.24 21.12
CA GLY A 61 11.96 -2.70 22.35
C GLY A 61 11.81 -1.61 23.42
N GLY A 62 12.67 -0.58 23.41
CA GLY A 62 12.66 0.53 24.34
C GLY A 62 11.69 1.68 23.99
N CYS A 63 11.24 1.78 22.73
CA CYS A 63 10.26 2.79 22.31
C CYS A 63 8.89 2.21 21.96
N LEU A 64 8.83 0.92 21.60
CA LEU A 64 7.61 0.21 21.24
C LEU A 64 6.79 -0.17 22.49
N LYS A 65 5.53 0.26 22.52
CA LYS A 65 4.51 -0.27 23.42
C LYS A 65 3.85 -1.46 22.74
N ALA A 66 4.32 -2.66 23.08
CA ALA A 66 3.66 -3.91 22.74
C ALA A 66 3.87 -4.89 23.88
N ASP A 67 3.07 -5.93 23.93
CA ASP A 67 3.23 -7.07 24.84
C ASP A 67 3.79 -8.31 24.10
N SER A 68 3.27 -8.55 22.90
CA SER A 68 3.62 -9.68 22.04
C SER A 68 3.81 -9.20 20.60
N ILE A 69 4.70 -9.86 19.87
CA ILE A 69 5.04 -9.52 18.48
C ILE A 69 5.01 -10.78 17.62
N LEU A 70 4.41 -10.70 16.43
CA LEU A 70 4.64 -11.68 15.38
C LEU A 70 5.64 -11.11 14.38
N ASN A 71 6.84 -11.69 14.35
CA ASN A 71 7.89 -11.35 13.41
C ASN A 71 7.65 -12.07 12.09
N SER A 72 7.72 -11.32 10.99
CA SER A 72 7.73 -11.82 9.62
C SER A 72 9.05 -11.39 8.96
N PRO A 73 10.09 -12.24 9.02
CA PRO A 73 11.44 -11.87 8.56
C PRO A 73 11.53 -11.72 7.05
N THR A 74 10.57 -12.27 6.29
CA THR A 74 10.57 -12.25 4.83
C THR A 74 9.92 -11.04 4.19
N THR A 75 9.24 -10.21 4.98
CA THR A 75 8.65 -8.97 4.46
C THR A 75 9.74 -8.00 4.01
N GLY A 76 9.49 -7.26 2.92
CA GLY A 76 10.44 -6.28 2.39
C GLY A 76 9.76 -5.09 1.73
N ILE A 77 10.60 -4.22 1.20
CA ILE A 77 10.24 -3.02 0.44
C ILE A 77 11.02 -3.02 -0.88
N LEU A 78 10.47 -2.38 -1.91
CA LEU A 78 11.11 -2.23 -3.21
C LEU A 78 10.79 -0.85 -3.82
N ASP A 79 11.62 -0.44 -4.76
CA ASP A 79 11.31 0.68 -5.66
C ASP A 79 10.27 0.23 -6.70
N SER A 80 9.02 0.64 -6.50
CA SER A 80 7.93 0.30 -7.41
C SER A 80 8.05 0.96 -8.77
N HIS A 81 8.64 2.16 -8.87
CA HIS A 81 8.84 2.85 -10.15
C HIS A 81 9.86 2.11 -11.00
N ARG A 82 11.03 1.80 -10.44
CA ARG A 82 12.06 1.00 -11.14
C ARG A 82 11.56 -0.40 -11.49
N TYR A 83 10.74 -1.01 -10.62
CA TYR A 83 10.11 -2.30 -10.92
C TYR A 83 9.19 -2.20 -12.14
N MET A 84 8.29 -1.21 -12.20
CA MET A 84 7.40 -1.01 -13.34
C MET A 84 8.14 -0.66 -14.63
N GLU A 85 9.19 0.16 -14.56
CA GLU A 85 10.04 0.45 -15.72
C GLU A 85 10.77 -0.79 -16.24
N ALA A 86 11.26 -1.65 -15.34
CA ALA A 86 11.87 -2.91 -15.73
C ALA A 86 10.88 -3.85 -16.42
N LEU A 87 9.63 -3.92 -15.93
CA LEU A 87 8.55 -4.68 -16.59
C LEU A 87 8.20 -4.10 -17.96
N LYS A 88 8.10 -2.77 -18.08
CA LYS A 88 7.84 -2.08 -19.34
C LYS A 88 8.94 -2.38 -20.36
N TYR A 89 10.20 -2.27 -19.94
CA TYR A 89 11.35 -2.59 -20.79
C TYR A 89 11.33 -4.06 -21.25
N ASP A 90 11.04 -5.00 -20.34
CA ASP A 90 10.94 -6.42 -20.70
C ASP A 90 9.80 -6.67 -21.70
N PHE A 91 8.67 -5.99 -21.54
CA PHE A 91 7.54 -6.05 -22.47
C PHE A 91 7.89 -5.51 -23.87
N GLU A 92 8.48 -4.32 -23.96
CA GLU A 92 8.80 -3.67 -25.25
C GLU A 92 10.00 -4.32 -25.94
N GLU A 93 11.15 -4.39 -25.27
CA GLU A 93 12.43 -4.69 -25.93
C GLU A 93 12.69 -6.18 -26.09
N ARG A 94 12.18 -7.01 -25.19
CA ARG A 94 12.42 -8.47 -25.23
C ARG A 94 11.26 -9.26 -25.82
N ASN A 95 10.04 -8.74 -25.70
CA ASN A 95 8.84 -9.41 -26.17
C ASN A 95 8.15 -8.70 -27.34
N GLY A 96 8.68 -7.55 -27.80
CA GLY A 96 8.15 -6.81 -28.95
C GLY A 96 6.79 -6.16 -28.69
N GLY A 97 6.43 -5.94 -27.41
CA GLY A 97 5.19 -5.29 -27.02
C GLY A 97 5.19 -3.80 -27.36
N LEU A 98 4.00 -3.24 -27.57
CA LEU A 98 3.82 -1.80 -27.80
C LEU A 98 3.17 -1.15 -26.58
N TYR A 99 3.83 -0.15 -26.00
CA TYR A 99 3.25 0.70 -24.96
C TYR A 99 2.89 2.08 -25.52
N SER A 100 1.61 2.44 -25.44
CA SER A 100 1.10 3.73 -25.92
C SER A 100 0.53 4.53 -24.75
N PRO A 101 1.31 5.44 -24.12
CA PRO A 101 0.78 6.34 -23.10
C PRO A 101 -0.19 7.35 -23.72
N ASN A 102 -0.96 8.07 -22.90
CA ASN A 102 -1.94 9.06 -23.36
C ASN A 102 -2.96 8.51 -24.38
N THR A 103 -3.27 7.22 -24.27
CA THR A 103 -4.19 6.50 -25.16
C THR A 103 -5.31 5.92 -24.32
N LYS A 104 -6.41 6.66 -24.20
CA LYS A 104 -7.54 6.30 -23.33
C LYS A 104 -8.51 5.42 -24.10
N VAL A 105 -8.80 4.22 -23.60
CA VAL A 105 -9.91 3.41 -24.13
C VAL A 105 -11.23 4.12 -23.84
N VAL A 106 -12.02 4.35 -24.88
CA VAL A 106 -13.33 5.01 -24.78
C VAL A 106 -14.48 4.09 -25.16
N ASP A 107 -14.19 2.98 -25.85
CA ASP A 107 -15.19 1.99 -26.22
C ASP A 107 -14.55 0.63 -26.56
N ILE A 108 -15.30 -0.47 -26.36
CA ILE A 108 -14.88 -1.84 -26.66
C ILE A 108 -16.08 -2.63 -27.19
N GLU A 109 -15.96 -3.12 -28.42
CA GLU A 109 -16.96 -3.95 -29.08
C GLU A 109 -16.42 -5.36 -29.32
N ARG A 110 -17.26 -6.37 -29.10
CA ARG A 110 -16.95 -7.76 -29.48
C ARG A 110 -17.32 -7.96 -30.95
N MET A 111 -16.36 -8.35 -31.77
CA MET A 111 -16.58 -8.55 -33.20
C MET A 111 -17.02 -10.00 -33.50
N PRO A 112 -18.09 -10.21 -34.31
CA PRO A 112 -18.39 -11.53 -34.87
C PRO A 112 -17.29 -11.98 -35.85
N GLY A 113 -16.85 -13.24 -35.76
CA GLY A 113 -15.95 -13.85 -36.76
C GLY A 113 -14.49 -13.39 -36.76
N GLY A 114 -13.84 -13.27 -35.58
CA GLY A 114 -12.53 -12.63 -35.43
C GLY A 114 -11.28 -13.52 -35.30
N MET A 115 -10.13 -12.86 -35.23
CA MET A 115 -8.74 -13.36 -35.14
C MET A 115 -8.37 -14.10 -33.83
N GLY A 116 -9.35 -14.53 -33.02
CA GLY A 116 -9.05 -15.28 -31.80
C GLY A 116 -8.38 -16.62 -32.12
N LYS A 117 -7.43 -17.08 -31.29
CA LYS A 117 -6.89 -18.44 -31.41
C LYS A 117 -8.06 -19.45 -31.37
N GLY A 118 -8.30 -20.13 -32.50
CA GLY A 118 -9.41 -21.08 -32.67
C GLY A 118 -10.64 -20.56 -33.43
N GLY A 119 -10.56 -19.42 -34.12
CA GLY A 119 -11.69 -18.87 -34.90
C GLY A 119 -12.77 -18.19 -34.04
N GLY A 120 -12.42 -17.85 -32.80
CA GLY A 120 -13.30 -17.14 -31.87
C GLY A 120 -13.39 -15.64 -32.17
N SER A 121 -14.54 -15.03 -31.86
CA SER A 121 -14.78 -13.58 -31.88
C SER A 121 -13.62 -12.77 -31.27
N GLY A 122 -13.15 -11.75 -31.98
CA GLY A 122 -12.18 -10.78 -31.46
C GLY A 122 -12.87 -9.58 -30.80
N TYR A 123 -12.09 -8.54 -30.54
CA TYR A 123 -12.54 -7.26 -30.02
C TYR A 123 -12.01 -6.12 -30.89
N ARG A 124 -12.81 -5.07 -31.00
CA ARG A 124 -12.38 -3.76 -31.50
C ARG A 124 -12.46 -2.77 -30.36
N ALA A 125 -11.36 -2.10 -30.06
CA ALA A 125 -11.30 -1.03 -29.07
C ALA A 125 -11.14 0.31 -29.77
N LEU A 126 -11.99 1.28 -29.44
CA LEU A 126 -11.78 2.66 -29.82
C LEU A 126 -10.97 3.35 -28.71
N VAL A 127 -9.86 3.96 -29.10
CA VAL A 127 -9.01 4.72 -28.18
C VAL A 127 -8.97 6.18 -28.57
N LYS A 128 -8.92 7.06 -27.58
CA LYS A 128 -8.70 8.49 -27.72
C LYS A 128 -7.25 8.82 -27.38
N THR A 129 -6.55 9.46 -28.31
CA THR A 129 -5.16 9.93 -28.16
C THR A 129 -5.13 11.45 -27.87
N ASN A 130 -3.92 12.00 -27.73
CA ASN A 130 -3.69 13.45 -27.64
C ASN A 130 -3.53 14.13 -29.01
N ASP A 131 -3.68 13.40 -30.12
CA ASP A 131 -3.67 13.98 -31.46
C ASP A 131 -4.87 14.93 -31.62
N GLN A 132 -4.62 16.18 -32.04
CA GLN A 132 -5.67 17.19 -32.17
C GLN A 132 -6.46 17.06 -33.47
N GLU A 133 -5.85 16.55 -34.53
CA GLU A 133 -6.48 16.41 -35.84
C GLU A 133 -7.24 15.08 -35.94
N ASN A 134 -6.61 14.01 -35.48
CA ASN A 134 -7.18 12.66 -35.50
C ASN A 134 -7.15 12.02 -34.09
N PRO A 135 -8.01 12.48 -33.17
CA PRO A 135 -7.95 12.06 -31.77
C PRO A 135 -8.38 10.62 -31.53
N TYR A 136 -8.90 9.90 -32.51
CA TYR A 136 -9.44 8.55 -32.34
C TYR A 136 -8.74 7.53 -33.24
N LEU A 137 -8.45 6.37 -32.67
CA LEU A 137 -7.86 5.22 -33.36
C LEU A 137 -8.62 3.94 -32.99
N GLU A 138 -8.82 3.06 -33.96
CA GLU A 138 -9.36 1.72 -33.73
C GLU A 138 -8.25 0.68 -33.63
N ILE A 139 -8.36 -0.22 -32.66
CA ILE A 139 -7.44 -1.34 -32.45
C ILE A 139 -8.24 -2.62 -32.45
N GLU A 140 -7.91 -3.54 -33.35
CA GLU A 140 -8.48 -4.89 -33.38
C GLU A 140 -7.55 -5.88 -32.68
N THR A 141 -8.10 -6.74 -31.83
CA THR A 141 -7.34 -7.72 -31.06
C THR A 141 -8.15 -8.98 -30.79
N GLY A 142 -7.48 -10.12 -30.61
CA GLY A 142 -8.13 -11.35 -30.17
C GLY A 142 -8.47 -11.38 -28.68
N THR A 143 -7.85 -10.54 -27.85
CA THR A 143 -8.04 -10.56 -26.39
C THR A 143 -7.85 -9.17 -25.79
N VAL A 144 -8.70 -8.84 -24.83
CA VAL A 144 -8.61 -7.63 -24.00
C VAL A 144 -8.42 -8.05 -22.54
N ILE A 145 -7.43 -7.48 -21.87
CA ILE A 145 -7.20 -7.66 -20.43
C ILE A 145 -7.55 -6.35 -19.72
N ASN A 146 -8.60 -6.36 -18.89
CA ASN A 146 -8.98 -5.19 -18.11
C ASN A 146 -8.12 -5.08 -16.84
N SER A 147 -7.12 -4.20 -16.87
CA SER A 147 -6.24 -3.88 -15.74
C SER A 147 -6.25 -2.38 -15.42
N ALA A 148 -7.39 -1.70 -15.59
CA ALA A 148 -7.50 -0.24 -15.50
C ALA A 148 -7.58 0.32 -14.07
N GLY A 149 -7.23 -0.46 -13.04
CA GLY A 149 -7.21 -0.02 -11.64
C GLY A 149 -8.56 0.58 -11.19
N LEU A 150 -8.54 1.84 -10.75
CA LEU A 150 -9.72 2.59 -10.29
C LEU A 150 -10.77 2.87 -11.38
N TRP A 151 -10.48 2.50 -12.63
CA TRP A 151 -11.36 2.64 -13.80
C TRP A 151 -11.78 1.28 -14.39
N ALA A 152 -11.45 0.16 -13.73
CA ALA A 152 -11.76 -1.16 -14.25
C ALA A 152 -13.28 -1.41 -14.36
N ASP A 153 -14.08 -0.86 -13.45
CA ASP A 153 -15.56 -0.89 -13.57
C ASP A 153 -16.05 -0.11 -14.79
N THR A 154 -15.47 1.05 -15.07
CA THR A 154 -15.78 1.88 -16.24
C THR A 154 -15.49 1.12 -17.52
N VAL A 155 -14.31 0.49 -17.64
CA VAL A 155 -13.96 -0.32 -18.82
C VAL A 155 -14.89 -1.52 -18.97
N HIS A 156 -15.27 -2.19 -17.88
CA HIS A 156 -16.25 -3.27 -17.91
C HIS A 156 -17.61 -2.80 -18.42
N ASN A 157 -18.06 -1.64 -17.95
CA ASN A 157 -19.33 -1.05 -18.28
C ASN A 157 -19.43 -0.62 -19.77
N LEU A 158 -18.32 -0.23 -20.41
CA LEU A 158 -18.26 0.01 -21.87
C LEU A 158 -18.67 -1.24 -22.66
N CYS A 159 -18.16 -2.41 -22.27
CA CYS A 159 -18.53 -3.67 -22.91
C CYS A 159 -20.02 -4.01 -22.72
N LEU A 160 -20.58 -3.73 -21.53
CA LEU A 160 -22.00 -3.97 -21.26
C LEU A 160 -22.90 -3.10 -22.14
N GLU A 161 -22.52 -1.85 -22.37
CA GLU A 161 -23.23 -0.93 -23.26
C GLU A 161 -23.31 -1.48 -24.68
N ARG A 162 -22.17 -1.92 -25.23
CA ARG A 162 -22.12 -2.52 -26.58
C ARG A 162 -22.90 -3.81 -26.72
N LEU A 163 -23.02 -4.59 -25.65
CA LEU A 163 -23.82 -5.82 -25.65
C LEU A 163 -25.32 -5.55 -25.44
N GLY A 164 -25.75 -4.30 -25.23
CA GLY A 164 -27.14 -3.98 -24.86
C GLY A 164 -27.54 -4.53 -23.49
N LEU A 165 -26.54 -4.82 -22.64
CA LEU A 165 -26.71 -5.39 -21.30
C LEU A 165 -26.55 -4.35 -20.19
N TYR A 166 -26.46 -3.07 -20.54
CA TYR A 166 -26.38 -1.96 -19.60
C TYR A 166 -27.73 -1.73 -18.89
N LYS A 167 -28.01 -2.59 -17.91
CA LYS A 167 -29.14 -2.50 -16.99
C LYS A 167 -28.59 -2.35 -15.58
N SER A 168 -29.33 -1.69 -14.68
CA SER A 168 -28.88 -1.41 -13.31
C SER A 168 -28.41 -2.64 -12.54
N SER A 169 -28.91 -3.84 -12.85
CA SER A 169 -28.46 -5.10 -12.24
C SER A 169 -27.07 -5.57 -12.66
N ASN A 170 -26.56 -5.08 -13.80
CA ASN A 170 -25.31 -5.56 -14.41
C ASN A 170 -24.17 -4.54 -14.26
N VAL A 171 -24.50 -3.27 -14.01
CA VAL A 171 -23.51 -2.20 -13.85
C VAL A 171 -22.74 -2.40 -12.55
N ILE A 172 -21.42 -2.45 -12.67
CA ILE A 172 -20.51 -2.46 -11.52
C ILE A 172 -20.14 -1.01 -11.21
N LYS A 173 -20.21 -0.64 -9.93
CA LYS A 173 -19.75 0.66 -9.44
C LYS A 173 -18.79 0.47 -8.27
N TYR A 174 -17.59 1.00 -8.39
CA TYR A 174 -16.61 0.99 -7.32
C TYR A 174 -16.93 2.03 -6.24
N ARG A 175 -16.46 1.74 -5.03
CA ARG A 175 -16.36 2.69 -3.92
C ARG A 175 -14.88 2.95 -3.67
N PHE A 176 -14.53 4.20 -3.42
CA PHE A 176 -13.13 4.58 -3.33
C PHE A 176 -12.74 4.82 -1.87
N ALA A 177 -11.60 4.28 -1.47
CA ALA A 177 -11.00 4.47 -0.15
C ALA A 177 -9.65 5.17 -0.30
N LYS A 178 -9.66 6.48 -0.07
CA LYS A 178 -8.46 7.31 -0.02
C LYS A 178 -7.69 7.04 1.28
N GLY A 179 -6.37 7.04 1.18
CA GLY A 179 -5.47 6.86 2.30
C GLY A 179 -4.30 7.82 2.23
N LYS A 180 -4.16 8.65 3.25
CA LYS A 180 -3.12 9.66 3.46
C LYS A 180 -1.95 9.04 4.23
N TYR A 181 -0.74 9.40 3.82
CA TYR A 181 0.51 9.01 4.44
C TYR A 181 1.18 10.22 5.07
N TYR A 182 1.76 10.03 6.26
CA TYR A 182 2.39 11.06 7.06
C TYR A 182 3.88 10.75 7.22
N LEU A 183 4.74 11.67 6.84
CA LEU A 183 6.18 11.56 7.03
C LEU A 183 6.54 11.88 8.48
N TYR A 184 7.39 11.06 9.10
CA TYR A 184 7.93 11.35 10.42
C TYR A 184 9.13 12.30 10.29
N GLN A 185 8.96 13.52 10.78
CA GLN A 185 9.96 14.57 10.84
C GLN A 185 10.01 15.12 12.27
N PRO A 186 10.82 14.51 13.15
CA PRO A 186 10.79 14.81 14.57
C PRO A 186 11.14 16.29 14.83
N SER A 187 10.24 17.00 15.50
CA SER A 187 10.43 18.42 15.81
C SER A 187 11.57 18.64 16.81
N HIS A 188 12.34 19.71 16.60
CA HIS A 188 13.45 20.13 17.46
C HIS A 188 13.02 20.80 18.77
N SER A 189 11.71 21.05 18.96
CA SER A 189 11.16 21.85 20.06
C SER A 189 11.27 21.19 21.44
N SER A 190 11.75 19.95 21.53
CA SER A 190 11.88 19.23 22.80
C SER A 190 13.19 18.44 22.84
N GLN A 191 14.32 19.06 23.19
CA GLN A 191 15.40 18.43 23.99
C GLN A 191 16.68 19.28 24.06
N LYS A 192 16.88 19.91 25.23
CA LYS A 192 18.16 20.50 25.68
C LYS A 192 19.10 19.47 26.34
N TYR A 193 18.70 18.21 26.46
CA TYR A 193 19.47 17.15 27.12
C TYR A 193 19.49 15.86 26.28
N ASP A 194 20.71 15.38 26.02
CA ASP A 194 21.11 14.13 25.35
C ASP A 194 20.38 13.73 24.04
N LYS A 195 20.80 14.36 22.93
CA LYS A 195 20.28 14.09 21.57
C LYS A 195 20.47 12.64 21.09
N LYS A 196 21.43 11.88 21.65
CA LYS A 196 21.76 10.54 21.12
C LYS A 196 20.86 9.42 21.67
N ASN A 197 20.28 9.60 22.86
CA ASN A 197 19.46 8.56 23.51
C ASN A 197 17.97 8.90 23.67
N SER A 198 17.50 9.97 23.02
CA SER A 198 16.10 10.36 23.11
C SER A 198 15.15 9.35 22.47
N TYR A 199 13.89 9.38 22.90
CA TYR A 199 12.82 8.56 22.34
C TYR A 199 12.69 8.73 20.81
N LYS A 200 12.77 9.98 20.32
CA LYS A 200 12.70 10.30 18.89
C LYS A 200 13.92 9.75 18.13
N SER A 201 15.12 9.86 18.69
CA SER A 201 16.34 9.27 18.10
C SER A 201 16.27 7.75 18.02
N LYS A 202 15.62 7.08 18.99
CA LYS A 202 15.35 5.63 18.93
C LYS A 202 14.36 5.27 17.83
N ILE A 203 13.33 6.10 17.59
CA ILE A 203 12.41 5.92 16.46
C ILE A 203 13.15 6.05 15.13
N LEU A 204 14.04 7.02 14.97
CA LEU A 204 14.83 7.17 13.76
C LEU A 204 15.77 5.98 13.47
N ALA A 205 16.08 5.16 14.48
CA ALA A 205 16.87 3.94 14.33
C ALA A 205 16.03 2.70 13.93
N ILE A 206 14.71 2.84 13.77
CA ILE A 206 13.83 1.76 13.35
C ILE A 206 14.18 1.32 11.92
N ASN A 207 14.39 0.02 11.76
CA ASN A 207 14.78 -0.60 10.49
C ASN A 207 13.84 -1.73 10.05
N LYS A 208 12.64 -1.81 10.63
CA LYS A 208 11.58 -2.78 10.31
C LYS A 208 10.25 -2.08 10.10
N LEU A 209 9.36 -2.74 9.38
CA LEU A 209 7.95 -2.33 9.31
C LEU A 209 7.24 -2.68 10.63
N ILE A 210 6.36 -1.80 11.12
CA ILE A 210 5.59 -2.03 12.35
C ILE A 210 4.10 -1.86 12.06
N TYR A 211 3.35 -2.94 12.28
CA TYR A 211 1.92 -3.02 11.99
C TYR A 211 1.19 -3.35 13.29
N PRO A 212 0.40 -2.45 13.90
CA PRO A 212 -0.44 -2.83 15.02
C PRO A 212 -1.44 -3.91 14.62
N VAL A 213 -1.83 -4.76 15.56
CA VAL A 213 -2.99 -5.64 15.39
C VAL A 213 -4.22 -4.77 15.07
N PRO A 214 -5.02 -5.09 14.05
CA PRO A 214 -6.23 -4.35 13.74
C PRO A 214 -7.22 -4.36 14.91
N ASP A 215 -7.92 -3.24 15.13
CA ASP A 215 -9.02 -3.18 16.09
C ASP A 215 -10.10 -4.24 15.72
N GLU A 216 -10.76 -4.83 16.71
CA GLU A 216 -11.69 -5.98 16.52
C GLU A 216 -12.83 -5.70 15.54
N ASN A 217 -13.32 -4.47 15.50
CA ASN A 217 -14.39 -4.03 14.60
C ASN A 217 -13.88 -3.66 13.19
N LEU A 218 -12.57 -3.82 12.92
CA LEU A 218 -11.87 -3.29 11.74
C LEU A 218 -12.11 -1.78 11.53
N SER A 219 -12.56 -1.08 12.57
CA SER A 219 -12.94 0.33 12.56
C SER A 219 -11.78 1.27 12.79
N GLY A 220 -10.63 0.75 13.25
CA GLY A 220 -9.42 1.53 13.46
C GLY A 220 -8.72 1.82 12.14
N LEU A 221 -8.29 3.07 11.96
CA LEU A 221 -7.23 3.41 11.00
C LEU A 221 -6.00 2.56 11.38
N GLY A 222 -5.74 1.49 10.63
CA GLY A 222 -4.54 0.66 10.79
C GLY A 222 -3.30 1.43 10.35
N VAL A 223 -2.89 2.45 11.10
CA VAL A 223 -1.77 3.33 10.77
C VAL A 223 -0.46 2.57 10.98
N HIS A 224 0.08 2.02 9.91
CA HIS A 224 1.34 1.28 9.93
C HIS A 224 2.53 2.23 9.92
N LEU A 225 3.64 1.79 10.51
CA LEU A 225 4.96 2.39 10.28
C LEU A 225 5.63 1.63 9.14
N THR A 226 5.97 2.35 8.09
CA THR A 226 6.74 1.85 6.95
C THR A 226 8.01 2.66 6.71
N LEU A 227 8.94 2.09 5.95
CA LEU A 227 10.19 2.70 5.56
C LEU A 227 10.27 2.75 4.04
N ASP A 228 10.82 3.81 3.48
CA ASP A 228 11.34 3.74 2.11
C ASP A 228 12.79 3.26 2.08
N LEU A 229 13.34 3.14 0.86
CA LEU A 229 14.69 2.64 0.66
C LEU A 229 15.76 3.55 1.30
N GLY A 230 15.46 4.84 1.51
CA GLY A 230 16.29 5.81 2.22
C GLY A 230 16.14 5.78 3.75
N ASN A 231 15.34 4.85 4.30
CA ASN A 231 14.96 4.77 5.71
C ASN A 231 14.10 5.95 6.22
N GLN A 232 13.46 6.72 5.35
CA GLN A 232 12.50 7.72 5.81
C GLN A 232 11.25 6.99 6.32
N ILE A 233 10.88 7.30 7.57
CA ILE A 233 9.71 6.73 8.24
C ILE A 233 8.44 7.40 7.72
N LYS A 234 7.43 6.57 7.43
CA LYS A 234 6.10 6.97 6.99
C LYS A 234 5.05 6.25 7.82
N PHE A 235 4.06 6.99 8.27
CA PHE A 235 2.88 6.49 8.95
C PHE A 235 1.69 6.45 8.00
N GLY A 236 0.91 5.38 8.06
CA GLY A 236 -0.34 5.25 7.34
C GLY A 236 -0.46 3.95 6.54
N PRO A 237 -1.35 3.93 5.55
CA PRO A 237 -2.31 5.00 5.28
C PRO A 237 -3.44 5.03 6.32
N ASP A 238 -4.10 6.17 6.45
CA ASP A 238 -5.45 6.21 7.00
C ASP A 238 -6.50 5.71 5.98
N VAL A 239 -7.78 5.86 6.32
CA VAL A 239 -8.91 5.48 5.46
C VAL A 239 -9.96 6.57 5.48
N GLU A 240 -10.26 7.10 4.30
CA GLU A 240 -11.30 8.10 4.02
C GLU A 240 -12.08 7.63 2.78
N TYR A 241 -13.37 7.34 2.93
CA TYR A 241 -14.20 7.01 1.76
C TYR A 241 -14.54 8.28 0.99
N VAL A 242 -14.30 8.24 -0.32
CA VAL A 242 -14.50 9.39 -1.23
C VAL A 242 -15.34 8.99 -2.44
N GLU A 243 -16.06 9.94 -3.01
CA GLU A 243 -16.84 9.73 -4.23
C GLU A 243 -15.99 9.81 -5.51
N SER A 244 -14.87 10.53 -5.46
CA SER A 244 -13.98 10.75 -6.60
C SER A 244 -12.72 9.89 -6.53
N ASN A 245 -12.37 9.23 -7.63
CA ASN A 245 -11.13 8.47 -7.80
C ASN A 245 -9.94 9.31 -8.30
N THR A 246 -10.10 10.63 -8.43
CA THR A 246 -9.05 11.54 -8.90
C THR A 246 -8.64 12.59 -7.89
N ASP A 247 -9.31 12.70 -6.74
CA ASP A 247 -8.94 13.67 -5.70
C ASP A 247 -7.82 13.13 -4.81
N TYR A 248 -6.57 13.41 -5.19
CA TYR A 248 -5.37 13.09 -4.40
C TYR A 248 -4.94 14.24 -3.47
N SER A 249 -5.73 15.31 -3.35
CA SER A 249 -5.36 16.47 -2.54
C SER A 249 -5.18 16.10 -1.07
N VAL A 250 -4.18 16.67 -0.41
CA VAL A 250 -3.93 16.48 1.02
C VAL A 250 -4.20 17.79 1.74
N LYS A 251 -5.36 17.90 2.39
CA LYS A 251 -5.74 19.12 3.14
C LYS A 251 -5.13 19.06 4.54
N GLN A 252 -4.45 20.13 4.95
CA GLN A 252 -3.90 20.23 6.30
C GLN A 252 -5.03 20.40 7.33
N GLY A 253 -4.93 19.68 8.46
CA GLY A 253 -5.73 19.95 9.67
C GLY A 253 -6.90 19.00 9.95
N GLN A 254 -7.36 18.20 8.98
CA GLN A 254 -8.36 17.16 9.23
C GLN A 254 -7.68 15.86 9.69
N ASP A 255 -8.19 15.27 10.76
CA ASP A 255 -7.90 13.91 11.26
C ASP A 255 -6.50 13.61 11.81
N ILE A 256 -5.55 14.54 11.78
CA ILE A 256 -4.19 14.32 12.30
C ILE A 256 -4.19 13.89 13.78
N ASP A 257 -5.10 14.39 14.60
CA ASP A 257 -5.17 14.01 16.02
C ASP A 257 -5.62 12.54 16.18
N GLN A 258 -6.50 12.04 15.31
CA GLN A 258 -6.90 10.63 15.29
C GLN A 258 -5.74 9.75 14.83
N VAL A 259 -4.99 10.17 13.81
CA VAL A 259 -3.80 9.47 13.32
C VAL A 259 -2.73 9.37 14.42
N VAL A 260 -2.45 10.49 15.11
CA VAL A 260 -1.51 10.52 16.25
C VAL A 260 -1.98 9.58 17.36
N CYS A 261 -3.27 9.59 17.70
CA CYS A 261 -3.83 8.67 18.70
C CYS A 261 -3.60 7.20 18.34
N GLN A 262 -3.79 6.82 17.06
CA GLN A 262 -3.50 5.45 16.60
C GLN A 262 -2.01 5.10 16.66
N ILE A 263 -1.14 6.02 16.27
CA ILE A 263 0.33 5.82 16.35
C ILE A 263 0.75 5.64 17.80
N GLN A 264 0.24 6.48 18.72
CA GLN A 264 0.58 6.45 20.14
C GLN A 264 0.14 5.16 20.85
N LYS A 265 -0.77 4.36 20.27
CA LYS A 265 -1.07 3.01 20.78
C LYS A 265 0.20 2.15 20.86
N TYR A 266 1.08 2.24 19.87
CA TYR A 266 2.32 1.44 19.79
C TYR A 266 3.61 2.27 19.91
N LEU A 267 3.58 3.58 19.65
CA LEU A 267 4.71 4.51 19.80
C LEU A 267 4.29 5.77 20.61
N PRO A 268 4.16 5.67 21.94
CA PRO A 268 3.55 6.71 22.79
C PRO A 268 4.26 8.08 22.79
N GLY A 269 5.52 8.17 22.34
CA GLY A 269 6.27 9.44 22.30
C GLY A 269 6.29 10.14 20.95
N VAL A 270 5.47 9.71 19.97
CA VAL A 270 5.22 10.44 18.72
C VAL A 270 4.17 11.51 18.97
N ASN A 271 4.48 12.75 18.60
CA ASN A 271 3.55 13.88 18.72
C ASN A 271 3.12 14.41 17.35
N LYS A 272 2.08 15.24 17.34
CA LYS A 272 1.54 15.87 16.14
C LYS A 272 2.58 16.68 15.38
N GLU A 273 3.45 17.40 16.08
CA GLU A 273 4.49 18.23 15.50
C GLU A 273 5.62 17.41 14.85
N ASP A 274 5.64 16.09 15.08
CA ASP A 274 6.59 15.18 14.45
C ASP A 274 6.09 14.65 13.10
N LEU A 275 4.89 15.03 12.66
CA LEU A 275 4.25 14.49 11.48
C LEU A 275 3.98 15.58 10.45
N VAL A 276 4.37 15.32 9.20
CA VAL A 276 4.04 16.15 8.04
C VAL A 276 3.26 15.31 7.05
N ILE A 277 2.15 15.83 6.53
CA ILE A 277 1.38 15.11 5.51
C ILE A 277 2.24 14.97 4.25
N GLY A 278 2.44 13.74 3.78
CA GLY A 278 3.23 13.43 2.59
C GLY A 278 2.36 13.41 1.35
N TYR A 279 1.71 12.27 1.10
CA TYR A 279 0.92 12.02 -0.10
C TYR A 279 -0.33 11.21 0.23
N SER A 280 -1.21 11.05 -0.75
CA SER A 280 -2.34 10.13 -0.66
C SER A 280 -2.35 9.14 -1.82
N GLY A 281 -3.03 8.00 -1.61
CA GLY A 281 -3.39 7.06 -2.66
C GLY A 281 -4.85 6.67 -2.52
N ILE A 282 -5.44 6.12 -3.58
CA ILE A 282 -6.84 5.68 -3.59
C ILE A 282 -6.87 4.19 -3.95
N ARG A 283 -7.71 3.45 -3.23
CA ARG A 283 -8.08 2.06 -3.51
C ARG A 283 -9.49 2.00 -4.08
#